data_AF-A0A2D4I2C6-F1
#
_entry.id   AF-A0A2D4I2C6-F1
#
_cell.length_a   1.000
_cell.length_b   1.000
_cell.length_c   1.000
_cell.angle_alpha   90.00
_cell.angle_beta   90.00
_cell.angle_gamma   90.00
#
_symmetry.space_group_name_H-M   'P 1'
#
loop_
_entity.id
_entity.type
_entity.pdbx_description
1 polymer ?
#
loop_
_entity_poly.entity_id
_entity_poly.type
_entity_poly.pdbx_seq_one_letter_code
_entity_poly.pdbx_strand_id
1 'polypeptide(L)'
;YYVAIETGINLRGAIQTKIYNKIMRLSTSNMSMGEMTSGQICNLVAIDTNQLMWFFFLCPNLWAMPVQIIVGIVLLYYLLGISALIGAVVIIVLAPVQYFVATKLSQAQRSTLEYSNERLKKTNEMLRGIKLLKLYAWEHIFHTSVEETRQKEMTSLKSFALYTSISSK
;
A
#
# COMPACT_ATOMS: atom_id res chain seq x y z
N TYR A 1 -21.21 -1.61 -10.10
CA TYR A 1 -20.44 -0.81 -9.13
C TYR A 1 -21.13 -0.69 -7.77
N TYR A 2 -22.37 -0.18 -7.67
CA TYR A 2 -23.07 -0.02 -6.38
C TYR A 2 -23.13 -1.30 -5.54
N VAL A 3 -23.61 -2.42 -6.11
CA VAL A 3 -23.70 -3.73 -5.42
C VAL A 3 -22.33 -4.24 -4.94
N ALA A 4 -21.27 -4.01 -5.71
CA ALA A 4 -19.91 -4.39 -5.33
C ALA A 4 -19.39 -3.55 -4.14
N ILE A 5 -19.74 -2.26 -4.13
CA ILE A 5 -19.40 -1.35 -3.05
C ILE A 5 -20.17 -1.71 -1.78
N GLU A 6 -21.47 -1.94 -1.90
CA GLU A 6 -22.34 -2.33 -0.80
C GLU A 6 -21.88 -3.66 -0.17
N THR A 7 -21.63 -4.68 -0.99
CA THR A 7 -21.13 -5.99 -0.51
C THR A 7 -19.77 -5.88 0.18
N GLY A 8 -18.83 -5.10 -0.37
CA GLY A 8 -17.52 -4.90 0.27
C GLY A 8 -17.60 -4.14 1.59
N ILE A 9 -18.47 -3.12 1.70
CA ILE A 9 -18.69 -2.39 2.97
C ILE A 9 -19.34 -3.30 4.01
N ASN A 10 -20.37 -4.05 3.63
CA ASN A 10 -21.05 -4.99 4.53
C ASN A 10 -20.09 -6.08 5.03
N LEU A 11 -19.23 -6.61 4.15
CA LEU A 11 -18.22 -7.58 4.52
C LEU A 11 -17.17 -6.99 5.48
N ARG A 12 -16.70 -5.75 5.21
CA ARG A 12 -15.78 -5.05 6.12
C ARG A 12 -16.38 -4.94 7.52
N GLY A 13 -17.63 -4.50 7.63
CA GLY A 13 -18.34 -4.40 8.92
C GLY A 13 -18.48 -5.75 9.64
N ALA A 14 -18.81 -6.81 8.90
CA ALA A 14 -18.91 -8.17 9.45
C ALA A 14 -17.55 -8.67 9.97
N ILE A 15 -16.47 -8.45 9.23
CA ILE A 15 -15.12 -8.87 9.61
C ILE A 15 -14.62 -8.09 10.82
N GLN A 16 -14.82 -6.77 10.87
CA GLN A 16 -14.48 -5.96 12.05
C GLN A 16 -15.23 -6.45 13.29
N THR A 17 -16.53 -6.75 13.15
CA THR A 17 -17.36 -7.27 14.24
C THR A 17 -16.90 -8.67 14.67
N LYS A 18 -16.47 -9.54 13.75
CA LYS A 18 -15.91 -10.85 14.07
C LYS A 18 -14.55 -10.75 14.76
N ILE A 19 -13.67 -9.86 14.30
CA ILE A 19 -12.38 -9.58 14.94
C ILE A 19 -12.62 -9.06 16.36
N TYR A 20 -13.51 -8.08 16.53
CA TYR A 20 -13.86 -7.54 17.84
C TYR A 20 -14.42 -8.61 18.80
N ASN A 21 -15.36 -9.43 18.35
CA ASN A 21 -15.88 -10.55 19.13
C ASN A 21 -14.78 -11.57 19.50
N LYS A 22 -13.83 -11.82 18.60
CA LYS A 22 -12.69 -12.70 18.87
C LYS A 22 -11.76 -12.10 19.92
N ILE A 23 -11.49 -10.80 19.87
CA ILE A 23 -10.69 -10.07 20.87
C ILE A 23 -11.37 -10.13 22.24
N MET A 24 -12.68 -9.91 22.31
CA MET A 24 -13.42 -10.00 23.59
C MET A 24 -13.41 -11.40 24.21
N ARG A 25 -13.28 -12.45 23.39
CA ARG A 25 -13.22 -13.85 23.85
C ARG A 25 -11.80 -14.36 24.10
N LEU A 26 -10.79 -13.70 23.56
CA LEU A 26 -9.39 -13.99 23.87
C LEU A 26 -9.13 -13.49 25.28
N SER A 27 -9.04 -14.43 26.22
CA SER A 27 -8.62 -14.13 27.60
C SER A 27 -7.26 -13.44 27.60
N THR A 28 -7.05 -12.54 28.55
CA THR A 28 -5.85 -11.72 28.76
C THR A 28 -4.54 -12.54 28.69
N SER A 29 -4.61 -13.86 28.94
CA SER A 29 -3.51 -14.83 28.85
C SER A 29 -2.81 -14.89 27.49
N ASN A 30 -3.54 -14.86 26.37
CA ASN A 30 -2.94 -14.97 25.04
C ASN A 30 -2.37 -13.62 24.56
N MET A 31 -2.97 -12.51 25.03
CA MET A 31 -2.44 -11.16 24.82
C MET A 31 -1.16 -10.94 25.65
N SER A 32 -1.07 -11.53 26.85
CA SER A 32 0.10 -11.48 27.72
C SER A 32 1.25 -12.38 27.29
N MET A 33 0.99 -13.39 26.45
CA MET A 33 2.03 -14.28 25.90
C MET A 33 2.90 -13.61 24.82
N GLY A 34 2.58 -12.37 24.42
CA GLY A 34 3.40 -11.57 23.51
C GLY A 34 3.26 -11.92 22.02
N GLU A 35 2.42 -12.89 21.65
CA GLU A 35 2.24 -13.28 20.25
C GLU A 35 1.53 -12.23 19.39
N MET A 36 0.64 -11.42 19.98
CA MET A 36 -0.04 -10.35 19.26
C MET A 36 -0.28 -9.12 20.14
N THR A 37 0.35 -8.00 19.78
CA THR A 37 0.25 -6.72 20.48
C THR A 37 -1.03 -5.96 20.10
N SER A 38 -1.52 -5.11 21.01
CA SER A 38 -2.65 -4.20 20.73
C SER A 38 -2.42 -3.35 19.46
N GLY A 39 -1.16 -2.96 19.18
CA GLY A 39 -0.77 -2.25 17.97
C GLY A 39 -0.96 -3.08 16.69
N GLN A 40 -0.62 -4.36 16.70
CA GLN A 40 -0.85 -5.27 15.56
C GLN A 40 -2.33 -5.47 15.27
N ILE A 41 -3.16 -5.55 16.32
CA ILE A 41 -4.62 -5.68 16.17
C ILE A 41 -5.23 -4.41 15.55
N CYS A 42 -4.82 -3.22 16.02
CA CYS A 42 -5.23 -1.96 15.41
C CYS A 42 -4.82 -1.89 13.93
N ASN A 43 -3.61 -2.35 13.60
CA ASN A 43 -3.14 -2.39 12.21
C ASN A 43 -3.97 -3.34 11.35
N LEU A 44 -4.29 -4.55 11.84
CA LEU A 44 -5.14 -5.54 11.17
C LEU A 44 -6.54 -4.98 10.84
N VAL A 45 -7.15 -4.26 11.79
CA VAL A 45 -8.48 -3.66 11.62
C VAL A 45 -8.44 -2.47 10.65
N ALA A 46 -7.39 -1.65 10.71
CA ALA A 46 -7.27 -0.43 9.91
C ALA A 46 -6.79 -0.67 8.48
N ILE A 47 -5.74 -1.47 8.29
CA ILE A 47 -5.07 -1.69 7.01
C ILE A 47 -5.65 -2.93 6.33
N ASP A 48 -5.55 -4.10 6.95
CA ASP A 48 -5.83 -5.37 6.27
C ASP A 48 -7.33 -5.49 5.93
N THR A 49 -8.21 -5.08 6.84
CA THR A 49 -9.66 -5.09 6.57
C THR A 49 -10.03 -4.10 5.45
N ASN A 50 -9.32 -2.97 5.36
CA ASN A 50 -9.53 -2.01 4.28
C ASN A 50 -9.01 -2.54 2.94
N GLN A 51 -7.86 -3.21 2.93
CA GLN A 51 -7.30 -3.86 1.75
C GLN A 51 -8.22 -4.97 1.24
N LEU A 52 -8.80 -5.75 2.14
CA LEU A 52 -9.79 -6.77 1.80
C LEU A 52 -11.06 -6.14 1.20
N MET A 53 -11.58 -5.04 1.76
CA MET A 53 -12.71 -4.31 1.17
C MET A 53 -12.42 -3.89 -0.28
N TRP A 54 -11.24 -3.32 -0.55
CA TRP A 54 -10.81 -2.97 -1.91
C TRP A 54 -10.73 -4.18 -2.84
N PHE A 55 -10.31 -5.34 -2.34
CA PHE A 55 -10.31 -6.58 -3.11
C PHE A 55 -11.72 -6.99 -3.54
N PHE A 56 -12.72 -6.91 -2.63
CA PHE A 56 -14.11 -7.20 -2.99
C PHE A 56 -14.70 -6.17 -3.97
N PHE A 57 -14.28 -4.91 -3.90
CA PHE A 57 -14.67 -3.90 -4.89
C PHE A 57 -14.11 -4.22 -6.28
N LEU A 58 -12.90 -4.78 -6.36
CA LEU A 58 -12.24 -5.16 -7.61
C LEU A 58 -12.66 -6.55 -8.13
N CYS A 59 -13.25 -7.40 -7.28
CA CYS A 59 -13.61 -8.77 -7.64
C CYS A 59 -14.48 -8.86 -8.91
N PRO A 60 -15.48 -7.98 -9.13
CA PRO A 60 -16.22 -7.96 -10.39
C PRO A 60 -15.38 -7.60 -11.62
N ASN A 61 -14.41 -6.70 -11.46
CA ASN A 61 -13.51 -6.32 -12.56
C ASN A 61 -12.58 -7.48 -12.94
N LEU A 62 -12.22 -8.36 -11.99
CA LEU A 62 -11.32 -9.49 -12.26
C LEU A 62 -11.87 -10.45 -13.33
N TRP A 63 -13.18 -10.68 -13.36
CA TRP A 63 -13.82 -11.52 -14.39
C TRP A 63 -14.38 -10.72 -15.56
N ALA A 64 -14.85 -9.49 -15.33
CA ALA A 64 -15.38 -8.64 -16.39
C ALA A 64 -14.30 -8.14 -17.36
N MET A 65 -13.09 -7.82 -16.87
CA MET A 65 -12.01 -7.31 -17.72
C MET A 65 -11.52 -8.32 -18.78
N PRO A 66 -11.26 -9.60 -18.45
CA PRO A 66 -10.91 -10.59 -19.47
C PRO A 66 -11.98 -10.75 -20.54
N VAL A 67 -13.26 -10.81 -20.15
CA VAL A 67 -14.37 -10.92 -21.09
C VAL A 67 -14.43 -9.68 -21.99
N GLN A 68 -14.29 -8.49 -21.41
CA GLN A 68 -14.28 -7.23 -22.16
C GLN A 68 -13.12 -7.16 -23.17
N ILE A 69 -11.91 -7.62 -22.80
CA ILE A 69 -10.76 -7.67 -23.69
C ILE A 69 -11.01 -8.64 -24.85
N ILE A 70 -11.52 -9.85 -24.57
CA ILE A 70 -11.82 -10.85 -25.60
C ILE A 70 -12.85 -10.32 -26.59
N VAL A 71 -13.98 -9.80 -26.09
CA VAL A 71 -15.03 -9.22 -26.94
C VAL A 71 -14.49 -8.04 -27.74
N GLY A 72 -13.67 -7.18 -27.12
CA GLY A 72 -13.03 -6.04 -27.78
C GLY A 72 -12.13 -6.45 -28.94
N ILE A 73 -11.30 -7.48 -28.76
CA ILE A 73 -10.42 -8.01 -29.82
C ILE A 73 -11.24 -8.61 -30.97
N VAL A 74 -12.29 -9.38 -30.65
CA VAL A 74 -13.17 -9.97 -31.67
C VAL A 74 -13.86 -8.88 -32.48
N LEU A 75 -14.42 -7.86 -31.83
CA LEU A 75 -15.09 -6.75 -32.52
C LEU A 75 -14.13 -5.94 -33.40
N LEU A 76 -12.93 -5.66 -32.89
CA LEU A 76 -11.87 -4.96 -33.63
C LEU A 76 -11.46 -5.73 -34.88
N TYR A 77 -11.32 -7.06 -34.77
CA TYR A 77 -11.02 -7.92 -35.90
C TYR A 77 -12.11 -7.88 -36.97
N TYR A 78 -13.39 -7.90 -36.58
CA TYR A 78 -14.51 -7.80 -37.52
C TYR A 78 -14.57 -6.45 -38.25
N LEU A 79 -14.16 -5.35 -37.60
CA LEU A 79 -14.29 -4.00 -38.16
C LEU A 79 -13.10 -3.58 -39.03
N LEU A 80 -11.87 -3.93 -38.63
CA LEU A 80 -10.62 -3.45 -39.24
C LEU A 80 -9.74 -4.55 -39.85
N GLY A 81 -10.09 -5.83 -39.69
CA GLY A 81 -9.30 -6.96 -40.17
C GLY A 81 -7.92 -7.07 -39.48
N ILE A 82 -6.87 -7.38 -40.26
CA ILE A 82 -5.52 -7.63 -39.73
C ILE A 82 -4.90 -6.38 -39.06
N SER A 83 -5.22 -5.15 -39.51
CA SER A 83 -4.65 -3.93 -38.90
C SER A 83 -5.03 -3.76 -37.43
N ALA A 84 -6.21 -4.24 -37.02
CA ALA A 84 -6.65 -4.22 -35.63
C ALA A 84 -5.79 -5.14 -34.73
N LEU A 85 -5.23 -6.21 -35.29
CA LEU A 85 -4.43 -7.18 -34.56
C LEU A 85 -3.09 -6.57 -34.11
N ILE A 86 -2.51 -5.67 -34.90
CA ILE A 86 -1.30 -4.93 -34.54
C ILE A 86 -1.56 -4.02 -33.32
N GLY A 87 -2.70 -3.31 -33.30
CA GLY A 87 -3.10 -2.48 -32.16
C GLY A 87 -3.35 -3.30 -30.89
N ALA A 88 -4.00 -4.45 -31.02
CA ALA A 88 -4.23 -5.36 -29.89
C ALA A 88 -2.92 -5.87 -29.28
N VAL A 89 -1.92 -6.22 -30.11
CA VAL A 89 -0.59 -6.65 -29.65
C VAL A 89 0.10 -5.53 -28.85
N VAL A 90 0.04 -4.28 -29.32
CA VAL A 90 0.63 -3.15 -28.60
C VAL A 90 0.00 -2.96 -27.21
N ILE A 91 -1.33 -3.05 -27.11
CA ILE A 91 -2.04 -2.94 -25.82
C ILE A 91 -1.68 -4.10 -24.88
N ILE A 92 -1.62 -5.32 -25.42
CA ILE A 92 -1.25 -6.51 -24.64
C ILE A 92 0.20 -6.40 -24.12
N VAL A 93 1.12 -5.81 -24.88
CA VAL A 93 2.52 -5.57 -24.46
C VAL A 93 2.63 -4.42 -23.47
N LEU A 94 1.76 -3.40 -23.54
CA LEU A 94 1.71 -2.31 -22.57
C LEU A 94 1.27 -2.76 -21.17
N ALA A 95 0.36 -3.73 -21.08
CA ALA A 95 -0.13 -4.26 -19.80
C ALA A 95 0.98 -4.79 -18.85
N PRO A 96 1.90 -5.68 -19.27
CA PRO A 96 2.99 -6.15 -18.42
C PRO A 96 4.00 -5.04 -18.09
N VAL A 97 4.19 -4.06 -18.98
CA VAL A 97 5.04 -2.89 -18.71
C VAL A 97 4.43 -2.06 -17.57
N GLN A 98 3.13 -1.76 -17.63
CA GLN A 98 2.41 -1.07 -16.55
C GLN A 98 2.49 -1.85 -15.24
N TYR A 99 2.32 -3.18 -15.28
CA TYR A 99 2.48 -4.02 -14.09
C TYR A 99 3.90 -3.96 -13.50
N PHE A 100 4.93 -4.01 -14.34
CA PHE A 100 6.32 -3.89 -13.89
C PHE A 100 6.60 -2.51 -13.27
N VAL A 101 6.12 -1.42 -13.88
CA VAL A 101 6.25 -0.08 -13.31
C VAL A 101 5.53 0.01 -11.97
N ALA A 102 4.30 -0.51 -11.87
CA ALA A 102 3.52 -0.51 -10.63
C ALA A 102 4.18 -1.30 -9.49
N THR A 103 4.77 -2.46 -9.80
CA THR A 103 5.50 -3.25 -8.80
C THR A 103 6.76 -2.54 -8.32
N LYS A 104 7.53 -1.90 -9.21
CA LYS A 104 8.69 -1.08 -8.83
C LYS A 104 8.29 0.16 -8.03
N LEU A 105 7.18 0.80 -8.40
CA LEU A 105 6.63 1.92 -7.66
C LEU A 105 6.23 1.50 -6.23
N SER A 106 5.54 0.38 -6.08
CA SER A 106 5.16 -0.18 -4.77
C SER A 106 6.39 -0.51 -3.91
N GLN A 107 7.44 -1.09 -4.51
CA GLN A 107 8.70 -1.35 -3.82
C GLN A 107 9.37 -0.06 -3.35
N ALA A 108 9.47 0.95 -4.22
CA ALA A 108 10.03 2.26 -3.87
C ALA A 108 9.21 2.98 -2.79
N GLN A 109 7.88 2.87 -2.85
CA GLN A 109 6.98 3.41 -1.81
C GLN A 109 7.24 2.75 -0.47
N ARG A 110 7.39 1.41 -0.45
CA ARG A 110 7.67 0.66 0.77
C ARG A 110 9.00 1.08 1.40
N SER A 111 10.09 1.14 0.62
CA SER A 111 11.38 1.60 1.13
C SER A 111 11.32 3.04 1.67
N THR A 112 10.58 3.91 0.99
CA THR A 112 10.36 5.29 1.46
C THR A 112 9.64 5.33 2.81
N LEU A 113 8.59 4.52 2.99
CA LEU A 113 7.85 4.41 4.25
C LEU A 113 8.73 3.86 5.38
N GLU A 114 9.61 2.91 5.10
CA GLU A 114 10.56 2.36 6.08
C GLU A 114 11.52 3.45 6.58
N TYR A 115 12.13 4.24 5.69
CA TYR A 115 13.01 5.36 6.09
C TYR A 115 12.24 6.46 6.84
N SER A 116 11.00 6.77 6.42
CA SER A 116 10.17 7.75 7.10
C SER A 116 9.82 7.31 8.52
N ASN A 117 9.49 6.03 8.72
CA ASN A 117 9.23 5.46 10.04
C ASN A 117 10.48 5.50 10.94
N GLU A 118 11.67 5.20 10.40
CA GLU A 118 12.92 5.31 11.17
C GLU A 118 13.17 6.76 11.61
N ARG A 119 12.99 7.73 10.71
CA ARG A 119 13.12 9.16 11.03
C ARG A 119 12.13 9.56 12.12
N LEU A 120 10.85 9.19 11.99
CA LEU A 120 9.81 9.50 12.98
C LEU A 120 10.15 8.90 14.35
N LYS A 121 10.68 7.68 14.39
CA LYS A 121 11.14 7.05 15.63
C LYS A 121 12.27 7.85 16.28
N LYS A 122 13.34 8.19 15.53
CA LYS A 122 14.47 9.00 16.03
C LYS A 122 14.02 10.38 16.52
N THR A 123 13.14 11.05 15.77
CA THR A 123 12.57 12.35 16.18
C THR A 123 11.76 12.22 17.47
N ASN A 124 10.96 11.16 17.63
CA ASN A 124 10.18 10.93 18.84
C ASN A 124 11.07 10.65 20.07
N GLU A 125 12.15 9.87 19.90
CA GLU A 125 13.14 9.64 20.97
C GLU A 125 13.84 10.95 21.37
N MET A 126 14.24 11.78 20.40
CA MET A 126 14.83 13.10 20.65
C MET A 126 13.86 14.02 21.43
N LEU A 127 12.59 14.06 21.04
CA LEU A 127 11.56 14.87 21.70
C LEU A 127 11.30 14.40 23.13
N ARG A 128 11.25 13.09 23.38
CA ARG A 128 11.10 12.51 24.72
C ARG A 128 12.29 12.85 25.63
N GLY A 129 13.51 12.90 25.08
CA GLY A 129 14.75 13.16 25.81
C GLY A 129 15.22 14.63 25.84
N ILE A 130 14.43 15.58 25.34
CA ILE A 130 14.92 16.92 24.95
C ILE A 130 15.62 17.69 26.10
N LYS A 131 15.14 17.54 27.34
CA LYS A 131 15.73 18.21 28.50
C LYS A 131 17.14 17.70 28.81
N LEU A 132 17.36 16.40 28.65
CA LEU A 132 18.67 15.76 28.83
C LEU A 132 19.62 16.17 27.70
N LEU A 133 19.16 16.15 26.45
CA LEU A 133 19.97 16.57 25.30
C LEU A 133 20.48 18.00 25.46
N LYS A 134 19.63 18.94 25.90
CA LYS A 134 20.03 20.33 26.16
C LYS A 134 21.01 20.47 27.32
N LEU A 135 20.83 19.68 28.38
CA LEU A 135 21.73 19.70 29.55
C LEU A 135 23.17 19.31 29.17
N TYR A 136 23.32 18.37 28.23
CA TYR A 136 24.62 17.89 27.74
C TYR A 136 25.09 18.56 26.44
N ALA A 137 24.34 19.54 25.91
CA ALA A 137 24.57 20.16 24.60
C ALA A 137 24.71 19.15 23.43
N TRP A 138 24.00 18.01 23.51
CA TRP A 138 24.02 16.92 22.51
C TRP A 138 23.05 17.13 21.34
N GLU A 139 22.32 18.24 21.32
CA GLU A 139 21.35 18.59 20.29
C GLU A 139 21.90 18.53 18.87
N HIS A 140 23.13 19.01 18.64
CA HIS A 140 23.74 18.99 17.32
C HIS A 140 24.05 17.56 16.83
N ILE A 141 24.48 16.67 17.74
CA ILE A 141 24.79 15.27 17.41
C ILE A 141 23.52 14.52 17.00
N PHE A 142 22.43 14.71 17.75
CA PHE A 142 21.14 14.11 17.42
C PHE A 142 20.52 14.71 16.16
N HIS A 143 20.67 16.02 15.94
CA HIS A 143 20.23 16.68 14.72
C HIS A 143 20.93 16.08 13.49
N THR A 144 22.26 15.93 13.52
CA THR A 144 23.01 15.31 12.42
C THR A 144 22.55 13.87 12.15
N SER A 145 22.29 13.07 13.19
CA SER A 145 21.77 11.70 13.04
C SER A 145 20.39 11.64 12.36
N VAL A 146 19.50 12.60 12.67
CA VAL A 146 18.19 12.73 12.00
C VAL A 146 18.37 13.18 10.55
N GLU A 147 19.28 14.12 10.28
CA GLU A 147 19.54 14.64 8.93
C GLU A 147 20.14 13.57 7.99
N GLU A 148 21.04 12.72 8.49
CA GLU A 148 21.54 11.57 7.72
C GLU A 148 20.41 10.60 7.33
N THR A 149 19.45 10.40 8.23
CA THR A 149 18.26 9.57 7.96
C THR A 149 17.35 10.23 6.92
N ARG A 150 17.17 11.57 7.02
CA ARG A 150 16.42 12.38 6.04
C ARG A 150 17.04 12.33 4.65
N GLN A 151 18.36 12.32 4.53
CA GLN A 151 19.03 12.25 3.23
C GLN A 151 18.76 10.92 2.50
N LYS A 152 18.70 9.81 3.26
CA LYS A 152 18.29 8.49 2.74
C LYS A 152 16.83 8.49 2.29
N GLU A 153 15.93 9.03 3.13
CA GLU A 153 14.50 9.20 2.79
C GLU A 153 14.33 10.03 1.50
N MET A 154 15.05 11.14 1.37
CA MET A 154 14.99 12.04 0.22
C MET A 154 15.45 11.36 -1.08
N THR A 155 16.49 10.52 -0.99
CA THR A 155 16.99 9.78 -2.17
C THR A 155 15.96 8.74 -2.62
N SER A 156 15.34 8.02 -1.69
CA SER A 156 14.25 7.08 -1.97
C SER A 156 13.02 7.79 -2.55
N LEU A 157 12.66 8.96 -2.01
CA LEU A 157 11.55 9.79 -2.51
C LEU A 157 11.79 10.27 -3.94
N LYS A 158 13.02 10.67 -4.29
CA LYS A 158 13.35 11.05 -5.67
C LYS A 158 13.14 9.89 -6.63
N SER A 159 13.60 8.69 -6.29
CA SER A 159 13.36 7.50 -7.10
C SER A 159 11.86 7.20 -7.23
N PHE A 160 11.10 7.26 -6.14
CA PHE A 160 9.64 7.09 -6.16
C PHE A 160 8.94 8.13 -7.05
N ALA A 161 9.33 9.40 -6.97
CA ALA A 161 8.76 10.48 -7.79
C ALA A 161 9.05 10.28 -9.29
N LEU A 162 10.24 9.77 -9.65
CA LEU A 162 10.57 9.41 -11.02
C LEU A 162 9.69 8.26 -11.53
N TYR A 163 9.55 7.18 -10.75
CA TYR A 163 8.66 6.07 -11.13
C TYR A 163 7.19 6.52 -11.26
N THR A 164 6.74 7.41 -10.39
CA THR A 164 5.38 7.98 -10.45
C THR A 164 5.20 8.82 -11.71
N SER A 165 6.20 9.64 -12.05
CA SER A 165 6.17 10.49 -13.25
C SER A 165 6.12 9.67 -14.55
N ILE A 166 6.78 8.51 -14.57
CA ILE A 166 6.72 7.55 -15.69
C ILE A 166 5.35 6.85 -15.74
N SER A 167 4.76 6.55 -14.58
CA SER A 167 3.44 5.90 -14.50
C SER A 167 2.27 6.84 -14.76
N SER A 168 2.45 8.14 -14.57
CA SER A 168 1.39 9.17 -14.69
C SER A 168 1.26 9.74 -16.11
N LYS A 169 2.12 9.33 -17.04
CA LYS A 169 2.05 9.66 -18.47
C LYS A 169 1.65 8.44 -19.29
#